data_AF-A0AAW0I6B2-F1
#
_entry.id   AF-A0AAW0I6B2-F1
#
_cell.length_a   1.000
_cell.length_b   1.000
_cell.length_c   1.000
_cell.angle_alpha   90.00
_cell.angle_beta   90.00
_cell.angle_gamma   90.00
#
_symmetry.space_group_name_H-M   'P 1'
#
loop_
_entity.id
_entity.type
_entity.pdbx_description
1 polymer ?
#
loop_
_entity_poly.entity_id
_entity_poly.type
_entity_poly.pdbx_seq_one_letter_code
_entity_poly.pdbx_strand_id
1 'polypeptide(L)'
;MNSLGLFIPTNTTIGIAINTTNTLSSLSHLQLLHFPIPSFSNNFTSSGRKKLVLRAHSLGYKSDCDHQLIDSMESEKEVVELNRNLYPNIELYSTGFLKVSDIHTIYWEQSGNPSGQPVVFLHGGPGGGTTPSNRRFFDPEFYRIILFDQRGSGQSTPHACLEENTTQHLIDDIEKLREHLEIPEWQVFGGSWGSTLALAYSQAHPDKVTGIVLRGIFLVRKKEIDWFYEGGAAAIFPDAWEPFRDLIPENERESFIHAYKKRLNSDDLETQAFARIENHYFVNQGFFPSDSFLLDNVDKIRHINTTIVQGRYDVCCPMMSAWDLHKVWPEADFKVVPDAGHSANEPGIAAELVAANERLKNIIKNGL
;
A
#
# COMPACT_ATOMS: atom_id res chain seq x y z
N MET A 1 -26.77 -45.71 -10.69
CA MET A 1 -27.89 -44.75 -10.82
C MET A 1 -27.95 -43.93 -9.55
N ASN A 2 -27.92 -42.61 -9.74
CA ASN A 2 -28.14 -41.51 -8.78
C ASN A 2 -27.02 -41.23 -7.76
N SER A 3 -26.00 -40.50 -8.24
CA SER A 3 -25.18 -39.58 -7.46
C SER A 3 -25.97 -38.31 -7.14
N LEU A 4 -26.19 -38.01 -5.86
CA LEU A 4 -26.67 -36.71 -5.40
C LEU A 4 -25.47 -35.77 -5.30
N GLY A 5 -25.37 -34.84 -6.24
CA GLY A 5 -24.37 -33.77 -6.24
C GLY A 5 -24.74 -32.70 -5.21
N LEU A 6 -23.84 -32.44 -4.27
CA LEU A 6 -23.89 -31.23 -3.46
C LEU A 6 -23.42 -30.05 -4.32
N PHE A 7 -24.34 -29.14 -4.56
CA PHE A 7 -24.05 -27.80 -5.08
C PHE A 7 -23.39 -26.99 -3.96
N ILE A 8 -22.12 -26.60 -4.14
CA ILE A 8 -21.45 -25.59 -3.33
C ILE A 8 -21.31 -24.34 -4.21
N PRO A 9 -21.82 -23.17 -3.79
CA PRO A 9 -21.79 -21.96 -4.61
C PRO A 9 -20.36 -21.43 -4.77
N THR A 10 -19.90 -21.35 -6.02
CA THR A 10 -18.57 -20.91 -6.45
C THR A 10 -18.39 -19.39 -6.44
N ASN A 11 -18.55 -18.72 -5.29
CA ASN A 11 -18.30 -17.27 -5.19
C ASN A 11 -17.80 -16.85 -3.79
N THR A 12 -16.62 -17.29 -3.40
CA THR A 12 -15.90 -16.69 -2.27
C THR A 12 -14.48 -16.38 -2.72
N THR A 13 -14.30 -15.17 -3.23
CA THR A 13 -13.00 -14.58 -3.55
C THR A 13 -12.24 -14.38 -2.23
N ILE A 14 -11.35 -15.31 -1.89
CA ILE A 14 -10.32 -15.11 -0.86
C ILE A 14 -9.08 -14.60 -1.59
N GLY A 15 -9.20 -13.34 -2.00
CA GLY A 15 -8.08 -12.49 -2.34
C GLY A 15 -8.29 -11.23 -1.51
N ILE A 16 -7.22 -10.72 -0.92
CA ILE A 16 -7.16 -9.35 -0.39
C ILE A 16 -7.89 -8.44 -1.37
N ALA A 17 -8.75 -7.56 -0.88
CA ALA A 17 -9.63 -6.71 -1.67
C ALA A 17 -8.87 -5.89 -2.73
N ILE A 18 -8.61 -6.51 -3.88
CA ILE A 18 -8.26 -5.83 -5.12
C ILE A 18 -9.61 -5.49 -5.75
N ASN A 19 -10.01 -4.25 -5.54
CA ASN A 19 -11.29 -3.72 -5.99
C ASN A 19 -11.30 -3.62 -7.53
N THR A 20 -11.66 -4.69 -8.23
CA THR A 20 -11.91 -4.66 -9.68
C THR A 20 -13.41 -4.51 -9.93
N THR A 21 -13.88 -3.26 -10.09
CA THR A 21 -15.23 -3.00 -10.60
C THR A 21 -15.15 -2.55 -12.05
N ASN A 22 -15.52 -3.44 -12.97
CA ASN A 22 -16.25 -3.09 -14.20
C ASN A 22 -16.78 -4.36 -14.89
N THR A 23 -18.08 -4.62 -14.73
CA THR A 23 -18.97 -5.06 -15.82
C THR A 23 -20.41 -4.70 -15.46
N LEU A 24 -21.04 -3.90 -16.33
CA LEU A 24 -22.46 -3.56 -16.32
C LEU A 24 -23.26 -4.64 -17.07
N SER A 25 -24.34 -5.15 -16.47
CA SER A 25 -25.72 -5.09 -17.01
C SER A 25 -26.62 -6.24 -16.54
N SER A 26 -27.87 -5.87 -16.28
CA SER A 26 -29.07 -6.69 -16.07
C SER A 26 -29.20 -7.45 -14.74
N LEU A 27 -30.01 -6.92 -13.82
CA LEU A 27 -31.30 -7.50 -13.43
C LEU A 27 -31.95 -6.61 -12.36
N SER A 28 -33.06 -6.01 -12.75
CA SER A 28 -33.99 -5.29 -11.89
C SER A 28 -34.77 -6.26 -11.00
N HIS A 29 -34.78 -5.95 -9.69
CA HIS A 29 -35.76 -6.31 -8.65
C HIS A 29 -35.11 -6.95 -7.42
N LEU A 30 -34.85 -6.15 -6.38
CA LEU A 30 -35.05 -6.56 -5.00
C LEU A 30 -35.29 -5.34 -4.11
N GLN A 31 -36.28 -5.48 -3.24
CA GLN A 31 -36.93 -4.44 -2.46
C GLN A 31 -36.02 -3.87 -1.37
N LEU A 32 -36.06 -2.55 -1.20
CA LEU A 32 -35.46 -1.81 -0.10
C LEU A 32 -36.15 -2.17 1.22
N LEU A 33 -35.42 -2.80 2.15
CA LEU A 33 -35.78 -2.80 3.57
C LEU A 33 -35.02 -1.66 4.24
N HIS A 34 -35.74 -0.57 4.54
CA HIS A 34 -35.27 0.51 5.39
C HIS A 34 -35.30 0.05 6.86
N PHE A 35 -34.18 0.20 7.57
CA PHE A 35 -34.15 0.18 9.03
C PHE A 35 -33.88 1.59 9.57
N PRO A 36 -34.63 2.06 10.59
CA PRO A 36 -34.52 3.43 11.08
C PRO A 36 -33.28 3.62 11.96
N ILE A 37 -32.62 4.76 11.77
CA ILE A 37 -31.57 5.30 12.64
C ILE A 37 -32.25 5.89 13.88
N PRO A 38 -31.85 5.54 15.13
CA PRO A 38 -32.43 6.17 16.31
C PRO A 38 -31.87 7.59 16.49
N SER A 39 -32.78 8.55 16.60
CA SER A 39 -32.52 9.93 16.98
C SER A 39 -32.25 10.04 18.48
N PHE A 40 -31.10 10.62 18.85
CA PHE A 40 -30.81 11.00 20.23
C PHE A 40 -31.67 12.21 20.61
N SER A 41 -32.56 12.03 21.60
CA SER A 41 -33.24 13.13 22.28
C SER A 41 -32.59 13.36 23.65
N ASN A 42 -32.16 14.60 23.89
CA ASN A 42 -31.71 15.07 25.19
C ASN A 42 -32.91 15.18 26.12
N ASN A 43 -32.91 14.44 27.23
CA ASN A 43 -33.73 14.76 28.39
C ASN A 43 -32.93 14.53 29.67
N PHE A 44 -32.43 15.63 30.23
CA PHE A 44 -31.92 15.70 31.59
C PHE A 44 -33.08 15.55 32.58
N THR A 45 -32.97 14.62 33.50
CA THR A 45 -33.66 14.69 34.80
C THR A 45 -32.68 14.34 35.91
N SER A 46 -32.63 15.20 36.93
CA SER A 46 -31.74 15.05 38.09
C SER A 46 -32.39 14.21 39.19
N SER A 47 -31.68 13.27 39.79
CA SER A 47 -31.64 13.13 41.26
C SER A 47 -30.53 12.15 41.70
N GLY A 48 -29.96 12.37 42.89
CA GLY A 48 -29.35 11.31 43.69
C GLY A 48 -27.82 11.23 43.75
N ARG A 49 -27.20 12.06 44.60
CA ARG A 49 -25.79 12.00 45.01
C ARG A 49 -25.40 10.65 45.64
N LYS A 50 -24.19 10.14 45.35
CA LYS A 50 -23.18 9.76 46.36
C LYS A 50 -21.76 10.01 45.82
N LYS A 51 -20.98 10.74 46.62
CA LYS A 51 -19.62 11.23 46.37
C LYS A 51 -18.60 10.09 46.30
N LEU A 52 -17.69 10.15 45.33
CA LEU A 52 -16.30 9.76 45.54
C LEU A 52 -15.42 10.91 45.01
N VAL A 53 -14.65 11.51 45.90
CA VAL A 53 -13.77 12.65 45.63
C VAL A 53 -12.36 12.11 45.41
N LEU A 54 -11.79 12.35 44.23
CA LEU A 54 -10.34 12.45 44.07
C LEU A 54 -10.04 13.82 43.46
N ARG A 55 -9.26 14.62 44.20
CA ARG A 55 -8.82 15.96 43.82
C ARG A 55 -7.66 15.86 42.84
N ALA A 56 -7.75 16.57 41.72
CA ALA A 56 -6.59 17.05 40.98
C ALA A 56 -6.60 18.58 41.04
N HIS A 57 -5.49 19.16 41.51
CA HIS A 57 -5.28 20.60 41.61
C HIS A 57 -5.10 21.20 40.22
N SER A 58 -5.93 22.18 39.84
CA SER A 58 -5.61 23.14 38.78
C SER A 58 -5.03 24.39 39.42
N LEU A 59 -3.79 24.72 39.07
CA LEU A 59 -3.18 26.01 39.34
C LEU A 59 -3.70 26.98 38.28
N GLY A 60 -4.52 27.93 38.73
CA GLY A 60 -4.94 29.07 37.92
C GLY A 60 -3.83 30.12 37.88
N TYR A 61 -3.49 30.59 36.70
CA TYR A 61 -2.78 31.84 36.50
C TYR A 61 -3.64 32.71 35.58
N LYS A 62 -4.12 33.83 36.12
CA LYS A 62 -4.77 34.91 35.35
C LYS A 62 -3.68 35.85 34.83
N SER A 63 -3.85 36.33 33.61
CA SER A 63 -3.17 37.53 33.12
C SER A 63 -4.12 38.28 32.20
N ASP A 64 -4.64 39.41 32.68
CA ASP A 64 -5.14 40.49 31.83
C ASP A 64 -3.92 41.26 31.32
N CYS A 65 -3.85 41.56 30.02
CA CYS A 65 -3.33 42.85 29.54
C CYS A 65 -3.60 43.08 28.05
N ASP A 66 -3.96 44.33 27.80
CA ASP A 66 -4.34 45.02 26.58
C ASP A 66 -3.46 44.84 25.34
N HIS A 67 -4.13 45.05 24.20
CA HIS A 67 -3.60 45.39 22.88
C HIS A 67 -2.26 46.13 22.88
N GLN A 68 -1.25 45.51 22.29
CA GLN A 68 -0.20 46.22 21.55
C GLN A 68 0.00 45.57 20.17
N LEU A 69 -0.20 46.41 19.15
CA LEU A 69 0.11 46.16 17.76
C LEU A 69 1.61 45.83 17.62
N ILE A 70 1.92 44.63 17.14
CA ILE A 70 3.21 44.33 16.51
C ILE A 70 2.89 43.93 15.08
N ASP A 71 3.12 44.91 14.20
CA ASP A 71 3.19 44.73 12.76
C ASP A 71 4.51 44.00 12.46
N SER A 72 4.47 42.67 12.41
CA SER A 72 5.57 41.86 11.89
C SER A 72 5.21 41.46 10.48
N MET A 73 5.82 42.14 9.51
CA MET A 73 5.90 41.72 8.13
C MET A 73 6.64 40.36 8.07
N GLU A 74 5.93 39.26 8.32
CA GLU A 74 6.34 37.98 7.78
C GLU A 74 6.26 38.11 6.26
N SER A 75 7.42 37.98 5.60
CA SER A 75 7.46 37.82 4.16
C SER A 75 6.47 36.72 3.80
N GLU A 76 5.40 37.06 3.09
CA GLU A 76 4.45 36.12 2.52
C GLU A 76 5.24 35.16 1.62
N LYS A 77 5.75 34.06 2.18
CA LYS A 77 6.12 32.90 1.38
C LYS A 77 4.80 32.43 0.82
N GLU A 78 4.55 32.78 -0.43
CA GLU A 78 3.43 32.31 -1.23
C GLU A 78 3.28 30.81 -0.97
N VAL A 79 2.24 30.43 -0.22
CA VAL A 79 1.98 29.04 0.11
C VAL A 79 1.48 28.42 -1.19
N VAL A 80 2.40 27.78 -1.94
CA VAL A 80 2.04 27.08 -3.16
C VAL A 80 1.07 25.96 -2.76
N GLU A 81 -0.21 26.16 -3.06
CA GLU A 81 -1.23 25.17 -2.85
C GLU A 81 -0.98 23.99 -3.80
N LEU A 82 -0.62 22.84 -3.25
CA LEU A 82 -0.34 21.63 -4.03
C LEU A 82 -1.65 20.97 -4.47
N ASN A 83 -1.69 20.45 -5.70
CA ASN A 83 -2.77 19.56 -6.09
C ASN A 83 -2.77 18.33 -5.17
N ARG A 84 -3.98 17.94 -4.75
CA ARG A 84 -4.27 16.82 -3.85
C ARG A 84 -5.35 15.89 -4.41
N ASN A 85 -5.82 16.16 -5.62
CA ASN A 85 -6.82 15.32 -6.27
C ASN A 85 -6.12 14.36 -7.24
N LEU A 86 -6.61 13.11 -7.30
CA LEU A 86 -6.23 12.19 -8.36
C LEU A 86 -6.45 12.86 -9.72
N TYR A 87 -5.46 12.76 -10.60
CA TYR A 87 -5.57 13.21 -11.98
C TYR A 87 -6.70 12.46 -12.71
N PRO A 88 -7.23 12.97 -13.83
CA PRO A 88 -8.17 12.24 -14.67
C PRO A 88 -7.61 10.88 -15.13
N ASN A 89 -8.44 10.05 -15.76
CA ASN A 89 -7.94 8.83 -16.39
C ASN A 89 -6.91 9.18 -17.47
N ILE A 90 -5.80 8.44 -17.50
CA ILE A 90 -4.66 8.69 -18.40
C ILE A 90 -4.55 7.49 -19.34
N GLU A 91 -4.59 7.77 -20.64
CA GLU A 91 -4.45 6.76 -21.69
C GLU A 91 -2.99 6.32 -21.86
N LEU A 92 -2.84 5.10 -22.37
CA LEU A 92 -1.55 4.53 -22.72
C LEU A 92 -1.09 5.07 -24.07
N TYR A 93 0.20 5.40 -24.17
CA TYR A 93 0.82 5.68 -25.46
C TYR A 93 1.75 4.55 -25.92
N SER A 94 2.20 3.68 -25.02
CA SER A 94 3.06 2.55 -25.35
C SER A 94 2.89 1.42 -24.33
N THR A 95 2.96 0.18 -24.79
CA THR A 95 2.95 -1.03 -23.95
C THR A 95 3.82 -2.09 -24.61
N GLY A 96 4.27 -3.07 -23.82
CA GLY A 96 5.04 -4.18 -24.35
C GLY A 96 5.23 -5.30 -23.36
N PHE A 97 5.97 -6.30 -23.84
CA PHE A 97 6.40 -7.45 -23.06
C PHE A 97 7.92 -7.53 -23.12
N LEU A 98 8.57 -7.68 -21.96
CA LEU A 98 10.01 -7.78 -21.85
C LEU A 98 10.39 -9.16 -21.31
N LYS A 99 11.12 -9.94 -22.10
CA LYS A 99 11.70 -11.20 -21.64
C LYS A 99 12.84 -10.89 -20.67
N VAL A 100 12.68 -11.29 -19.41
CA VAL A 100 13.65 -10.99 -18.33
C VAL A 100 14.42 -12.22 -17.86
N SER A 101 13.95 -13.42 -18.16
CA SER A 101 14.71 -14.66 -18.05
C SER A 101 14.25 -15.67 -19.10
N ASP A 102 14.80 -16.87 -19.11
CA ASP A 102 14.30 -17.94 -19.99
C ASP A 102 12.89 -18.39 -19.67
N ILE A 103 12.42 -18.09 -18.46
CA ILE A 103 11.08 -18.44 -17.98
C ILE A 103 10.15 -17.23 -18.06
N HIS A 104 10.60 -16.05 -17.63
CA HIS A 104 9.71 -14.92 -17.36
C HIS A 104 9.70 -13.88 -18.47
N THR A 105 8.50 -13.44 -18.80
CA THR A 105 8.23 -12.27 -19.64
C THR A 105 7.28 -11.35 -18.89
N ILE A 106 7.74 -10.13 -18.57
CA ILE A 106 6.96 -9.14 -17.84
C ILE A 106 6.21 -8.19 -18.78
N TYR A 107 4.98 -7.84 -18.43
CA TYR A 107 4.22 -6.77 -19.08
C TYR A 107 4.66 -5.41 -18.55
N TRP A 108 4.76 -4.41 -19.43
CA TRP A 108 4.97 -3.02 -19.06
C TRP A 108 4.11 -2.08 -19.90
N GLU A 109 3.85 -0.90 -19.36
CA GLU A 109 3.11 0.17 -20.00
C GLU A 109 3.71 1.55 -19.70
N GLN A 110 3.49 2.49 -20.62
CA GLN A 110 3.87 3.89 -20.49
C GLN A 110 2.67 4.82 -20.76
N SER A 111 2.58 5.85 -19.93
CA SER A 111 1.55 6.89 -20.00
C SER A 111 2.09 8.26 -19.54
N GLY A 112 1.27 9.31 -19.64
CA GLY A 112 1.71 10.68 -19.34
C GLY A 112 2.54 11.28 -20.47
N ASN A 113 3.55 12.06 -20.12
CA ASN A 113 4.40 12.79 -21.06
C ASN A 113 5.60 11.92 -21.48
N PRO A 114 5.73 11.51 -22.76
CA PRO A 114 6.86 10.68 -23.22
C PRO A 114 8.24 11.30 -23.02
N SER A 115 8.32 12.63 -22.91
CA SER A 115 9.55 13.40 -22.65
C SER A 115 9.61 13.93 -21.21
N GLY A 116 8.70 13.49 -20.34
CA GLY A 116 8.59 13.93 -18.95
C GLY A 116 9.60 13.27 -18.02
N GLN A 117 9.57 13.68 -16.75
CA GLN A 117 10.37 13.07 -15.69
C GLN A 117 9.97 11.59 -15.52
N PRO A 118 10.90 10.62 -15.64
CA PRO A 118 10.57 9.22 -15.47
C PRO A 118 10.17 8.88 -14.03
N VAL A 119 9.09 8.13 -13.87
CA VAL A 119 8.66 7.53 -12.61
C VAL A 119 8.22 6.08 -12.82
N VAL A 120 8.71 5.17 -11.98
CA VAL A 120 8.28 3.77 -11.95
C VAL A 120 7.31 3.53 -10.79
N PHE A 121 6.18 2.89 -11.10
CA PHE A 121 5.21 2.44 -10.11
C PHE A 121 5.40 0.96 -9.80
N LEU A 122 5.58 0.64 -8.51
CA LEU A 122 5.72 -0.71 -8.00
C LEU A 122 4.43 -1.12 -7.30
N HIS A 123 3.68 -2.04 -7.91
CA HIS A 123 2.42 -2.52 -7.34
C HIS A 123 2.60 -3.39 -6.09
N GLY A 124 1.54 -3.48 -5.30
CA GLY A 124 1.48 -4.25 -4.05
C GLY A 124 1.16 -5.74 -4.24
N GLY A 125 0.80 -6.39 -3.12
CA GLY A 125 0.63 -7.84 -3.00
C GLY A 125 1.70 -8.42 -2.06
N PRO A 126 2.70 -9.19 -2.54
CA PRO A 126 3.09 -9.35 -3.95
C PRO A 126 2.09 -10.15 -4.79
N GLY A 127 2.19 -10.02 -6.11
CA GLY A 127 1.34 -10.75 -7.04
C GLY A 127 0.06 -10.04 -7.47
N GLY A 128 -0.14 -8.76 -7.09
CA GLY A 128 -1.38 -8.03 -7.40
C GLY A 128 -1.55 -7.61 -8.87
N GLY A 129 -0.49 -7.09 -9.49
CA GLY A 129 -0.54 -6.46 -10.80
C GLY A 129 -0.95 -4.98 -10.76
N THR A 130 -0.80 -4.30 -11.89
CA THR A 130 -1.13 -2.90 -12.07
C THR A 130 -2.57 -2.69 -12.55
N THR A 131 -3.10 -1.49 -12.34
CA THR A 131 -4.42 -1.08 -12.82
C THR A 131 -4.37 0.33 -13.41
N PRO A 132 -5.29 0.72 -14.31
CA PRO A 132 -5.32 2.08 -14.87
C PRO A 132 -5.41 3.19 -13.82
N SER A 133 -6.01 2.89 -12.65
CA SER A 133 -6.13 3.86 -11.55
C SER A 133 -4.78 4.29 -10.98
N ASN A 134 -3.75 3.45 -11.12
CA ASN A 134 -2.42 3.73 -10.58
C ASN A 134 -1.71 4.86 -11.32
N ARG A 135 -2.08 5.17 -12.57
CA ARG A 135 -1.52 6.30 -13.34
C ARG A 135 -1.91 7.66 -12.74
N ARG A 136 -3.04 7.71 -12.04
CA ARG A 136 -3.72 8.95 -11.63
C ARG A 136 -3.04 9.66 -10.45
N PHE A 137 -1.98 9.09 -9.88
CA PHE A 137 -1.19 9.73 -8.83
C PHE A 137 -0.18 10.75 -9.38
N PHE A 138 0.04 10.76 -10.69
CA PHE A 138 1.08 11.54 -11.34
C PHE A 138 0.48 12.57 -12.29
N ASP A 139 1.08 13.77 -12.33
CA ASP A 139 0.76 14.77 -13.33
C ASP A 139 1.11 14.28 -14.75
N PRO A 140 0.13 14.05 -15.64
CA PRO A 140 0.37 13.51 -16.97
C PRO A 140 1.19 14.44 -17.87
N GLU A 141 1.23 15.75 -17.57
CA GLU A 141 1.99 16.71 -18.37
C GLU A 141 3.48 16.75 -17.95
N PHE A 142 3.78 16.32 -16.73
CA PHE A 142 5.15 16.36 -16.18
C PHE A 142 5.83 15.00 -16.16
N TYR A 143 5.12 13.94 -15.80
CA TYR A 143 5.72 12.62 -15.60
C TYR A 143 5.62 11.75 -16.86
N ARG A 144 6.71 11.06 -17.17
CA ARG A 144 6.74 9.84 -17.98
C ARG A 144 6.47 8.68 -17.04
N ILE A 145 5.27 8.11 -17.07
CA ILE A 145 4.79 7.15 -16.07
C ILE A 145 5.01 5.73 -16.57
N ILE A 146 5.80 4.94 -15.85
CA ILE A 146 6.10 3.54 -16.16
C ILE A 146 5.40 2.65 -15.13
N LEU A 147 4.50 1.80 -15.60
CA LEU A 147 3.89 0.72 -14.81
C LEU A 147 4.35 -0.62 -15.41
N PHE A 148 4.56 -1.62 -14.57
CA PHE A 148 4.83 -2.99 -15.03
C PHE A 148 4.24 -3.99 -14.05
N ASP A 149 3.87 -5.15 -14.57
CA ASP A 149 3.40 -6.27 -13.76
C ASP A 149 4.59 -7.15 -13.37
N GLN A 150 4.79 -7.38 -12.07
CA GLN A 150 5.86 -8.23 -11.56
C GLN A 150 5.68 -9.68 -12.01
N ARG A 151 6.75 -10.49 -11.89
CA ARG A 151 6.76 -11.91 -12.29
C ARG A 151 5.53 -12.67 -11.77
N GLY A 152 4.84 -13.35 -12.69
CA GLY A 152 3.66 -14.16 -12.41
C GLY A 152 2.38 -13.41 -12.03
N SER A 153 2.35 -12.07 -12.14
CA SER A 153 1.19 -11.26 -11.79
C SER A 153 0.62 -10.50 -12.98
N GLY A 154 -0.65 -10.10 -12.89
CA GLY A 154 -1.33 -9.33 -13.95
C GLY A 154 -1.22 -10.00 -15.31
N GLN A 155 -0.67 -9.26 -16.28
CA GLN A 155 -0.43 -9.71 -17.65
C GLN A 155 0.93 -10.40 -17.84
N SER A 156 1.81 -10.40 -16.83
CA SER A 156 3.11 -11.06 -16.91
C SER A 156 2.98 -12.58 -16.93
N THR A 157 3.88 -13.23 -17.67
CA THR A 157 3.83 -14.67 -17.93
C THR A 157 5.13 -15.37 -17.50
N PRO A 158 5.03 -16.63 -17.04
CA PRO A 158 3.82 -17.41 -16.80
C PRO A 158 3.07 -16.98 -15.52
N HIS A 159 1.74 -16.92 -15.61
CA HIS A 159 0.88 -16.51 -14.50
C HIS A 159 1.05 -17.42 -13.26
N ALA A 160 1.07 -16.82 -12.06
CA ALA A 160 1.26 -17.47 -10.77
C ALA A 160 2.55 -18.32 -10.62
N CYS A 161 3.55 -18.10 -11.49
CA CYS A 161 4.80 -18.83 -11.43
C CYS A 161 5.68 -18.38 -10.25
N LEU A 162 6.20 -19.36 -9.49
CA LEU A 162 7.06 -19.15 -8.33
C LEU A 162 8.55 -19.40 -8.62
N GLU A 163 8.85 -20.06 -9.74
CA GLU A 163 10.23 -20.31 -10.16
C GLU A 163 10.89 -18.98 -10.53
N GLU A 164 12.14 -18.76 -10.10
CA GLU A 164 12.84 -17.47 -10.27
C GLU A 164 12.01 -16.23 -9.84
N ASN A 165 11.16 -16.36 -8.82
CA ASN A 165 10.30 -15.28 -8.35
C ASN A 165 10.68 -14.86 -6.92
N THR A 166 11.80 -14.14 -6.81
CA THR A 166 12.32 -13.63 -5.54
C THR A 166 12.52 -12.12 -5.60
N THR A 167 12.69 -11.47 -4.45
CA THR A 167 12.95 -10.02 -4.39
C THR A 167 14.14 -9.60 -5.25
N GLN A 168 15.23 -10.39 -5.26
CA GLN A 168 16.39 -10.07 -6.09
C GLN A 168 16.07 -10.14 -7.59
N HIS A 169 15.31 -11.15 -8.02
CA HIS A 169 14.88 -11.23 -9.41
C HIS A 169 14.02 -10.03 -9.81
N LEU A 170 13.15 -9.54 -8.92
CA LEU A 170 12.35 -8.36 -9.19
C LEU A 170 13.21 -7.08 -9.23
N ILE A 171 14.24 -6.96 -8.41
CA ILE A 171 15.23 -5.86 -8.49
C ILE A 171 15.92 -5.88 -9.86
N ASP A 172 16.38 -7.05 -10.30
CA ASP A 172 17.05 -7.21 -11.60
C ASP A 172 16.10 -6.88 -12.77
N ASP A 173 14.81 -7.21 -12.64
CA ASP A 173 13.80 -6.90 -13.66
C ASP A 173 13.53 -5.40 -13.77
N ILE A 174 13.53 -4.69 -12.63
CA ILE A 174 13.38 -3.24 -12.60
C ILE A 174 14.55 -2.59 -13.38
N GLU A 175 15.79 -3.04 -13.20
CA GLU A 175 16.93 -2.54 -13.98
C GLU A 175 16.83 -2.91 -15.47
N LYS A 176 16.46 -4.16 -15.80
CA LYS A 176 16.24 -4.56 -17.21
C LYS A 176 15.19 -3.71 -17.90
N LEU A 177 14.10 -3.38 -17.20
CA LEU A 177 13.06 -2.50 -17.71
C LEU A 177 13.58 -1.06 -17.88
N ARG A 178 14.31 -0.54 -16.89
CA ARG A 178 14.93 0.79 -16.94
C ARG A 178 15.83 0.92 -18.17
N GLU A 179 16.70 -0.06 -18.40
CA GLU A 179 17.61 -0.11 -19.55
C GLU A 179 16.87 -0.28 -20.87
N HIS A 180 15.88 -1.17 -20.93
CA HIS A 180 15.05 -1.40 -22.12
C HIS A 180 14.33 -0.13 -22.58
N LEU A 181 13.88 0.71 -21.63
CA LEU A 181 13.19 1.97 -21.89
C LEU A 181 14.13 3.17 -22.04
N GLU A 182 15.44 2.94 -21.98
CA GLU A 182 16.52 3.93 -22.09
C GLU A 182 16.40 5.05 -21.05
N ILE A 183 16.02 4.70 -19.82
CA ILE A 183 15.86 5.65 -18.70
C ILE A 183 17.15 5.68 -17.87
N PRO A 184 17.86 6.81 -17.73
CA PRO A 184 19.08 6.85 -16.94
C PRO A 184 18.81 6.70 -15.44
N GLU A 185 17.85 7.47 -14.93
CA GLU A 185 17.43 7.53 -13.54
C GLU A 185 15.93 7.83 -13.48
N TRP A 186 15.25 7.43 -12.41
CA TRP A 186 13.81 7.66 -12.26
C TRP A 186 13.38 7.82 -10.80
N GLN A 187 12.19 8.38 -10.62
CA GLN A 187 11.51 8.38 -9.34
C GLN A 187 10.91 6.99 -9.08
N VAL A 188 10.94 6.52 -7.83
CA VAL A 188 10.33 5.25 -7.42
C VAL A 188 9.08 5.52 -6.57
N PHE A 189 7.95 4.95 -6.98
CA PHE A 189 6.70 5.01 -6.24
C PHE A 189 6.27 3.59 -5.87
N GLY A 190 6.00 3.33 -4.59
CA GLY A 190 5.58 1.99 -4.16
C GLY A 190 4.78 1.99 -2.86
N GLY A 191 3.73 1.17 -2.79
CA GLY A 191 2.93 1.04 -1.57
C GLY A 191 2.59 -0.40 -1.20
N SER A 192 2.39 -0.69 0.09
CA SER A 192 2.26 -2.06 0.61
C SER A 192 3.53 -2.86 0.29
N TRP A 193 3.43 -4.08 -0.25
CA TRP A 193 4.57 -4.77 -0.87
C TRP A 193 5.37 -3.91 -1.85
N GLY A 194 4.73 -3.01 -2.59
CA GLY A 194 5.43 -2.07 -3.47
C GLY A 194 6.40 -1.17 -2.70
N SER A 195 6.12 -0.86 -1.43
CA SER A 195 7.07 -0.12 -0.57
C SER A 195 8.26 -0.99 -0.16
N THR A 196 8.06 -2.28 0.08
CA THR A 196 9.14 -3.26 0.29
C THR A 196 10.08 -3.27 -0.91
N LEU A 197 9.52 -3.44 -2.11
CA LEU A 197 10.30 -3.51 -3.34
C LEU A 197 10.96 -2.16 -3.68
N ALA A 198 10.28 -1.04 -3.41
CA ALA A 198 10.86 0.30 -3.55
C ALA A 198 12.08 0.51 -2.67
N LEU A 199 12.00 0.12 -1.39
CA LEU A 199 13.13 0.18 -0.46
C LEU A 199 14.27 -0.73 -0.93
N ALA A 200 13.98 -1.99 -1.26
CA ALA A 200 14.99 -2.96 -1.68
C ALA A 200 15.71 -2.52 -2.96
N TYR A 201 14.97 -2.06 -3.98
CA TYR A 201 15.52 -1.54 -5.22
C TYR A 201 16.37 -0.29 -4.98
N SER A 202 15.84 0.69 -4.24
CA SER A 202 16.57 1.94 -3.99
C SER A 202 17.85 1.72 -3.18
N GLN A 203 17.86 0.73 -2.27
CA GLN A 203 19.07 0.35 -1.51
C GLN A 203 20.11 -0.40 -2.36
N ALA A 204 19.68 -1.10 -3.40
CA ALA A 204 20.57 -1.80 -4.33
C ALA A 204 21.14 -0.87 -5.41
N HIS A 205 20.33 0.10 -5.87
CA HIS A 205 20.65 1.01 -6.97
C HIS A 205 20.40 2.48 -6.59
N PRO A 206 21.02 3.02 -5.53
CA PRO A 206 20.75 4.37 -5.05
C PRO A 206 21.07 5.45 -6.10
N ASP A 207 22.04 5.19 -6.98
CA ASP A 207 22.43 6.08 -8.08
C ASP A 207 21.44 6.11 -9.25
N LYS A 208 20.38 5.29 -9.22
CA LYS A 208 19.32 5.25 -10.24
C LYS A 208 18.02 5.92 -9.80
N VAL A 209 17.97 6.42 -8.57
CA VAL A 209 16.73 6.88 -7.94
C VAL A 209 16.77 8.37 -7.65
N THR A 210 15.88 9.13 -8.30
CA THR A 210 15.81 10.60 -8.16
C THR A 210 14.90 11.07 -7.02
N GLY A 211 14.01 10.20 -6.55
CA GLY A 211 13.06 10.49 -5.47
C GLY A 211 12.21 9.26 -5.14
N ILE A 212 11.66 9.21 -3.93
CA ILE A 212 10.89 8.05 -3.44
C ILE A 212 9.56 8.49 -2.82
N VAL A 213 8.47 7.83 -3.23
CA VAL A 213 7.17 7.96 -2.57
C VAL A 213 6.72 6.59 -2.08
N LEU A 214 6.60 6.45 -0.76
CA LEU A 214 6.22 5.21 -0.09
C LEU A 214 4.83 5.32 0.55
N ARG A 215 4.07 4.22 0.53
CA ARG A 215 2.77 4.15 1.23
C ARG A 215 2.54 2.84 1.95
N GLY A 216 1.92 2.85 3.13
CA GLY A 216 1.50 1.60 3.78
C GLY A 216 2.70 0.68 4.01
N ILE A 217 3.67 1.16 4.79
CA ILE A 217 5.02 0.61 4.89
C ILE A 217 4.96 -0.86 5.32
N PHE A 218 5.53 -1.71 4.48
CA PHE A 218 5.70 -3.13 4.77
C PHE A 218 7.17 -3.50 4.67
N LEU A 219 7.74 -3.99 5.77
CA LEU A 219 9.16 -4.33 5.88
C LEU A 219 9.39 -5.85 5.88
N VAL A 220 8.31 -6.64 5.73
CA VAL A 220 8.32 -8.11 5.68
C VAL A 220 8.93 -8.77 6.91
N ARG A 221 9.02 -8.04 8.02
CA ARG A 221 9.44 -8.59 9.31
C ARG A 221 8.44 -9.64 9.79
N LYS A 222 8.94 -10.66 10.49
CA LYS A 222 8.12 -11.71 11.08
C LYS A 222 6.95 -11.14 11.88
N LYS A 223 7.19 -10.09 12.69
CA LYS A 223 6.13 -9.45 13.49
C LYS A 223 4.99 -8.82 12.66
N GLU A 224 5.26 -8.41 11.41
CA GLU A 224 4.25 -7.85 10.50
C GLU A 224 3.44 -8.96 9.83
N ILE A 225 4.13 -10.04 9.44
CA ILE A 225 3.49 -11.24 8.90
C ILE A 225 2.62 -11.89 9.97
N ASP A 226 3.15 -12.08 11.19
CA ASP A 226 2.42 -12.64 12.33
C ASP A 226 1.19 -11.79 12.69
N TRP A 227 1.35 -10.46 12.65
CA TRP A 227 0.25 -9.54 12.89
C TRP A 227 -0.92 -9.83 11.96
N PHE A 228 -0.69 -9.91 10.65
CA PHE A 228 -1.79 -10.04 9.70
C PHE A 228 -2.27 -11.48 9.51
N TYR A 229 -1.36 -12.46 9.50
CA TYR A 229 -1.66 -13.85 9.13
C TYR A 229 -1.68 -14.84 10.29
N GLU A 230 -1.22 -14.48 11.48
CA GLU A 230 -1.16 -15.40 12.63
C GLU A 230 -2.05 -14.92 13.80
N GLY A 231 -3.03 -14.05 13.51
CA GLY A 231 -4.12 -13.70 14.42
C GLY A 231 -4.01 -12.35 15.13
N GLY A 232 -3.02 -11.52 14.84
CA GLY A 232 -2.95 -10.15 15.40
C GLY A 232 -4.13 -9.28 14.96
N ALA A 233 -4.36 -9.17 13.65
CA ALA A 233 -5.46 -8.41 13.05
C ALA A 233 -6.85 -8.99 13.39
N ALA A 234 -6.91 -10.26 13.80
CA ALA A 234 -8.15 -10.89 14.27
C ALA A 234 -8.72 -10.23 15.53
N ALA A 235 -7.91 -9.50 16.30
CA ALA A 235 -8.39 -8.69 17.40
C ALA A 235 -9.29 -7.53 16.95
N ILE A 236 -9.19 -7.11 15.68
CA ILE A 236 -9.99 -6.06 15.07
C ILE A 236 -11.10 -6.65 14.20
N PHE A 237 -10.80 -7.72 13.44
CA PHE A 237 -11.72 -8.36 12.49
C PHE A 237 -11.90 -9.85 12.79
N PRO A 238 -12.51 -10.23 13.94
CA PRO A 238 -12.71 -11.63 14.27
C PRO A 238 -13.66 -12.32 13.27
N ASP A 239 -14.69 -11.62 12.80
CA ASP A 239 -15.67 -12.08 11.82
C ASP A 239 -15.06 -12.41 10.45
N ALA A 240 -14.10 -11.61 9.97
CA ALA A 240 -13.37 -11.91 8.75
C ALA A 240 -12.27 -12.97 8.96
N TRP A 241 -11.71 -13.06 10.16
CA TRP A 241 -10.68 -14.02 10.52
C TRP A 241 -11.21 -15.46 10.61
N GLU A 242 -12.41 -15.68 11.14
CA GLU A 242 -12.95 -17.03 11.33
C GLU A 242 -13.02 -17.85 10.03
N PRO A 243 -13.56 -17.32 8.90
CA PRO A 243 -13.54 -18.05 7.62
C PRO A 243 -12.13 -18.36 7.11
N PHE A 244 -11.16 -17.46 7.29
CA PHE A 244 -9.76 -17.72 6.94
C PHE A 244 -9.19 -18.85 7.82
N ARG A 245 -9.31 -18.72 9.14
CA ARG A 245 -8.87 -19.72 10.11
C ARG A 245 -9.47 -21.10 9.83
N ASP A 246 -10.77 -21.15 9.51
CA ASP A 246 -11.53 -22.40 9.42
C ASP A 246 -11.30 -23.21 8.15
N LEU A 247 -10.62 -22.64 7.15
CA LEU A 247 -10.04 -23.39 6.03
C LEU A 247 -8.85 -24.28 6.45
N ILE A 248 -8.25 -23.99 7.61
CA ILE A 248 -7.14 -24.75 8.16
C ILE A 248 -7.64 -25.66 9.29
N PRO A 249 -7.42 -26.99 9.20
CA PRO A 249 -7.69 -27.96 10.27
C PRO A 249 -6.99 -27.57 11.57
N GLU A 250 -7.63 -27.81 12.71
CA GLU A 250 -7.12 -27.39 14.03
C GLU A 250 -5.68 -27.85 14.30
N ASN A 251 -5.29 -29.04 13.84
CA ASN A 251 -3.95 -29.60 13.99
C ASN A 251 -2.88 -28.97 13.07
N GLU A 252 -3.27 -28.08 12.15
CA GLU A 252 -2.36 -27.33 11.26
C GLU A 252 -2.31 -25.82 11.62
N ARG A 253 -3.01 -25.37 12.67
CA ARG A 253 -3.13 -23.94 13.06
C ARG A 253 -1.95 -23.38 13.87
N GLU A 254 -0.82 -24.10 13.94
CA GLU A 254 0.41 -23.60 14.58
C GLU A 254 1.08 -22.49 13.75
N SER A 255 0.94 -22.57 12.42
CA SER A 255 1.31 -21.48 11.51
C SER A 255 0.43 -21.48 10.28
N PHE A 256 -0.44 -20.49 10.18
CA PHE A 256 -1.34 -20.32 9.04
C PHE A 256 -0.57 -20.10 7.75
N ILE A 257 0.51 -19.31 7.73
CA ILE A 257 1.26 -19.09 6.49
C ILE A 257 1.82 -20.40 5.92
N HIS A 258 2.28 -21.32 6.76
CA HIS A 258 2.78 -22.63 6.32
C HIS A 258 1.64 -23.58 5.94
N ALA A 259 0.53 -23.56 6.68
CA ALA A 259 -0.65 -24.36 6.36
C ALA A 259 -1.27 -23.94 5.01
N TYR A 260 -1.30 -22.63 4.71
CA TYR A 260 -1.72 -22.11 3.42
C TYR A 260 -0.73 -22.44 2.30
N LYS A 261 0.59 -22.42 2.55
CA LYS A 261 1.60 -22.84 1.56
C LYS A 261 1.33 -24.22 0.98
N LYS A 262 0.94 -25.17 1.84
CA LYS A 262 0.59 -26.55 1.45
C LYS A 262 -0.59 -26.58 0.48
N ARG A 263 -1.63 -25.79 0.74
CA ARG A 263 -2.85 -25.70 -0.08
C ARG A 263 -2.58 -24.97 -1.39
N LEU A 264 -1.91 -23.82 -1.32
CA LEU A 264 -1.60 -22.97 -2.47
C LEU A 264 -0.65 -23.63 -3.49
N ASN A 265 0.06 -24.70 -3.10
CA ASN A 265 0.90 -25.49 -3.99
C ASN A 265 0.37 -26.93 -4.18
N SER A 266 -0.91 -27.17 -3.89
CA SER A 266 -1.59 -28.43 -4.19
C SER A 266 -1.77 -28.61 -5.69
N ASP A 267 -1.71 -29.84 -6.21
CA ASP A 267 -2.05 -30.14 -7.61
C ASP A 267 -3.55 -29.95 -7.93
N ASP A 268 -4.38 -29.82 -6.89
CA ASP A 268 -5.80 -29.53 -7.03
C ASP A 268 -6.04 -28.03 -7.29
N LEU A 269 -6.52 -27.72 -8.48
CA LEU A 269 -6.82 -26.35 -8.91
C LEU A 269 -7.95 -25.70 -8.11
N GLU A 270 -8.88 -26.48 -7.54
CA GLU A 270 -9.93 -25.96 -6.64
C GLU A 270 -9.31 -25.44 -5.33
N THR A 271 -8.21 -26.06 -4.88
CA THR A 271 -7.42 -25.62 -3.73
C THR A 271 -6.46 -24.46 -4.05
N GLN A 272 -6.01 -24.31 -5.30
CA GLN A 272 -5.13 -23.21 -5.75
C GLN A 272 -5.88 -21.89 -5.97
N ALA A 273 -6.35 -21.22 -4.91
CA ALA A 273 -6.81 -19.83 -5.01
C ALA A 273 -5.61 -18.84 -5.16
N PHE A 274 -5.84 -17.65 -5.73
CA PHE A 274 -4.89 -16.63 -6.22
C PHE A 274 -3.77 -16.10 -5.27
N ALA A 275 -3.58 -16.65 -4.07
CA ALA A 275 -2.63 -16.14 -3.06
C ALA A 275 -1.21 -16.77 -3.11
N ARG A 276 -0.86 -17.49 -4.20
CA ARG A 276 0.39 -18.28 -4.29
C ARG A 276 1.66 -17.44 -4.14
N ILE A 277 1.72 -16.30 -4.85
CA ILE A 277 2.90 -15.43 -4.85
C ILE A 277 3.08 -14.78 -3.50
N GLU A 278 2.02 -14.19 -2.94
CA GLU A 278 2.06 -13.55 -1.62
C GLU A 278 2.58 -14.50 -0.54
N ASN A 279 1.96 -15.69 -0.44
CA ASN A 279 2.41 -16.70 0.51
C ASN A 279 3.87 -17.12 0.25
N HIS A 280 4.28 -17.30 -1.00
CA HIS A 280 5.65 -17.64 -1.37
C HIS A 280 6.68 -16.63 -0.86
N TYR A 281 6.40 -15.33 -0.95
CA TYR A 281 7.32 -14.33 -0.42
C TYR A 281 7.35 -14.35 1.10
N PHE A 282 6.21 -14.53 1.78
CA PHE A 282 6.14 -14.43 3.24
C PHE A 282 6.74 -15.63 3.95
N VAL A 283 6.53 -16.85 3.44
CA VAL A 283 7.19 -18.06 3.98
C VAL A 283 8.70 -18.03 3.79
N ASN A 284 9.20 -17.23 2.86
CA ASN A 284 10.64 -17.01 2.62
C ASN A 284 11.14 -15.66 3.17
N GLN A 285 10.37 -14.97 4.03
CA GLN A 285 10.75 -13.69 4.66
C GLN A 285 11.22 -12.63 3.65
N GLY A 286 10.55 -12.55 2.51
CA GLY A 286 10.90 -11.62 1.43
C GLY A 286 12.28 -11.90 0.81
N PHE A 287 12.87 -13.07 1.05
CA PHE A 287 14.22 -13.44 0.61
C PHE A 287 15.31 -12.51 1.14
N PHE A 288 15.07 -11.85 2.26
CA PHE A 288 16.07 -10.98 2.88
C PHE A 288 17.02 -11.77 3.80
N PRO A 289 18.30 -11.36 3.90
CA PRO A 289 19.27 -12.00 4.79
C PRO A 289 18.94 -11.91 6.29
N SER A 290 18.15 -10.91 6.69
CA SER A 290 17.75 -10.68 8.07
C SER A 290 16.36 -10.03 8.13
N ASP A 291 15.69 -10.20 9.27
CA ASP A 291 14.38 -9.59 9.55
C ASP A 291 14.44 -8.05 9.42
N SER A 292 15.49 -7.43 9.95
CA SER A 292 15.68 -5.97 9.92
C SER A 292 16.36 -5.44 8.65
N PHE A 293 16.61 -6.27 7.64
CA PHE A 293 17.46 -5.93 6.49
C PHE A 293 17.13 -4.56 5.86
N LEU A 294 15.85 -4.30 5.60
CA LEU A 294 15.42 -3.04 4.98
C LEU A 294 15.63 -1.83 5.89
N LEU A 295 15.55 -1.97 7.21
CA LEU A 295 15.86 -0.90 8.16
C LEU A 295 17.36 -0.67 8.27
N ASP A 296 18.15 -1.75 8.32
CA ASP A 296 19.60 -1.71 8.51
C ASP A 296 20.34 -1.10 7.30
N ASN A 297 19.69 -1.07 6.13
CA ASN A 297 20.26 -0.54 4.89
C ASN A 297 19.77 0.86 4.52
N VAL A 298 18.98 1.52 5.36
CA VAL A 298 18.41 2.85 5.09
C VAL A 298 19.48 3.91 4.81
N ASP A 299 20.64 3.86 5.48
CA ASP A 299 21.72 4.85 5.29
C ASP A 299 22.18 4.98 3.83
N LYS A 300 22.01 3.95 3.01
CA LYS A 300 22.31 3.98 1.56
C LYS A 300 21.44 4.96 0.78
N ILE A 301 20.25 5.28 1.29
CA ILE A 301 19.23 6.05 0.57
C ILE A 301 18.77 7.31 1.32
N ARG A 302 19.34 7.61 2.49
CA ARG A 302 18.91 8.77 3.31
C ARG A 302 19.00 10.11 2.61
N HIS A 303 19.91 10.22 1.65
CA HIS A 303 20.13 11.43 0.85
C HIS A 303 19.06 11.64 -0.25
N ILE A 304 18.21 10.65 -0.52
CA ILE A 304 17.19 10.72 -1.56
C ILE A 304 15.91 11.35 -1.00
N ASN A 305 15.39 12.37 -1.68
CA ASN A 305 14.14 13.03 -1.33
C ASN A 305 12.99 12.01 -1.27
N THR A 306 12.45 11.81 -0.06
CA THR A 306 11.50 10.73 0.20
C THR A 306 10.28 11.23 0.97
N THR A 307 9.08 10.80 0.57
CA THR A 307 7.86 10.96 1.36
C THR A 307 7.31 9.58 1.74
N ILE A 308 6.94 9.42 3.01
CA ILE A 308 6.28 8.23 3.56
C ILE A 308 4.85 8.61 3.96
N VAL A 309 3.85 7.97 3.35
CA VAL A 309 2.42 8.17 3.65
C VAL A 309 1.85 6.93 4.34
N GLN A 310 1.29 7.08 5.54
CA GLN A 310 0.76 5.95 6.32
C GLN A 310 -0.63 6.26 6.87
N GLY A 311 -1.58 5.34 6.70
CA GLY A 311 -2.87 5.41 7.39
C GLY A 311 -2.71 5.04 8.86
N ARG A 312 -3.32 5.81 9.76
CA ARG A 312 -3.28 5.57 11.21
C ARG A 312 -3.87 4.21 11.58
N TYR A 313 -4.93 3.80 10.88
CA TYR A 313 -5.67 2.56 11.12
C TYR A 313 -5.40 1.52 10.04
N ASP A 314 -4.23 1.57 9.39
CA ASP A 314 -3.80 0.53 8.47
C ASP A 314 -3.65 -0.80 9.22
N VAL A 315 -4.55 -1.74 8.97
CA VAL A 315 -4.54 -3.07 9.60
C VAL A 315 -3.73 -4.08 8.80
N CYS A 316 -3.51 -3.85 7.50
CA CYS A 316 -2.71 -4.75 6.66
C CYS A 316 -1.22 -4.57 6.96
N CYS A 317 -0.76 -3.32 6.95
CA CYS A 317 0.60 -2.94 7.22
C CYS A 317 0.59 -2.00 8.44
N PRO A 318 0.65 -2.54 9.66
CA PRO A 318 0.39 -1.77 10.87
C PRO A 318 1.34 -0.58 11.00
N MET A 319 0.80 0.55 11.46
CA MET A 319 1.51 1.83 11.66
C MET A 319 2.88 1.71 12.35
N MET A 320 3.11 0.66 13.14
CA MET A 320 4.41 0.35 13.74
C MET A 320 5.56 0.27 12.72
N SER A 321 5.31 -0.23 11.51
CA SER A 321 6.34 -0.39 10.47
C SER A 321 6.78 0.96 9.93
N ALA A 322 5.83 1.83 9.61
CA ALA A 322 6.13 3.18 9.15
C ALA A 322 6.80 4.01 10.25
N TRP A 323 6.40 3.82 11.52
CA TRP A 323 7.05 4.46 12.66
C TRP A 323 8.50 3.98 12.85
N ASP A 324 8.75 2.68 12.71
CA ASP A 324 10.10 2.12 12.79
C ASP A 324 11.01 2.65 11.67
N LEU A 325 10.49 2.72 10.44
CA LEU A 325 11.22 3.29 9.30
C LEU A 325 11.52 4.79 9.50
N HIS A 326 10.53 5.58 9.94
CA HIS A 326 10.71 7.01 10.21
C HIS A 326 11.80 7.29 11.26
N LYS A 327 11.91 6.46 12.30
CA LYS A 327 12.95 6.63 13.34
C LYS A 327 14.37 6.48 12.79
N VAL A 328 14.58 5.59 11.82
CA VAL A 328 15.90 5.36 11.20
C VAL A 328 16.12 6.23 9.95
N TRP A 329 15.07 6.87 9.44
CA TRP A 329 15.10 7.77 8.28
C TRP A 329 14.47 9.14 8.60
N PRO A 330 15.07 9.93 9.50
CA PRO A 330 14.50 11.21 9.93
C PRO A 330 14.43 12.27 8.82
N GLU A 331 15.19 12.12 7.72
CA GLU A 331 15.16 13.00 6.56
C GLU A 331 13.89 12.85 5.70
N ALA A 332 13.22 11.69 5.77
CA ALA A 332 12.01 11.45 4.99
C ALA A 332 10.83 12.27 5.53
N ASP A 333 10.06 12.89 4.62
CA ASP A 333 8.81 13.57 4.99
C ASP A 333 7.76 12.52 5.40
N PHE A 334 7.40 12.51 6.68
CA PHE A 334 6.52 11.51 7.25
C PHE A 334 5.09 12.03 7.43
N LYS A 335 4.15 11.51 6.64
CA LYS A 335 2.74 11.87 6.66
C LYS A 335 1.90 10.74 7.24
N VAL A 336 1.23 11.02 8.35
CA VAL A 336 0.23 10.12 8.93
C VAL A 336 -1.17 10.65 8.65
N VAL A 337 -1.98 9.87 7.96
CA VAL A 337 -3.37 10.19 7.67
C VAL A 337 -4.24 9.66 8.82
N PRO A 338 -4.87 10.55 9.62
CA PRO A 338 -5.43 10.18 10.92
C PRO A 338 -6.67 9.27 10.84
N ASP A 339 -7.42 9.34 9.75
CA ASP A 339 -8.70 8.68 9.54
C ASP A 339 -8.69 7.71 8.35
N ALA A 340 -7.52 7.15 8.03
CA ALA A 340 -7.34 6.20 6.94
C ALA A 340 -6.76 4.85 7.37
N GLY A 341 -7.15 3.81 6.64
CA GLY A 341 -6.62 2.46 6.65
C GLY A 341 -5.50 2.25 5.63
N HIS A 342 -5.54 1.13 4.92
CA HIS A 342 -4.43 0.67 4.07
C HIS A 342 -4.46 1.25 2.65
N SER A 343 -5.63 1.43 2.05
CA SER A 343 -5.75 1.54 0.59
C SER A 343 -5.22 2.88 0.06
N ALA A 344 -4.49 2.83 -1.07
CA ALA A 344 -4.01 4.03 -1.75
C ALA A 344 -5.15 4.96 -2.23
N ASN A 345 -6.36 4.41 -2.37
CA ASN A 345 -7.54 5.14 -2.85
C ASN A 345 -8.36 5.74 -1.70
N GLU A 346 -7.98 5.56 -0.43
CA GLU A 346 -8.62 6.28 0.65
C GLU A 346 -8.38 7.78 0.49
N PRO A 347 -9.40 8.65 0.65
CA PRO A 347 -9.29 10.05 0.23
C PRO A 347 -8.08 10.79 0.78
N GLY A 348 -7.79 10.65 2.09
CA GLY A 348 -6.63 11.29 2.71
C GLY A 348 -5.29 10.71 2.25
N ILE A 349 -5.22 9.40 1.98
CA ILE A 349 -4.02 8.75 1.46
C ILE A 349 -3.76 9.20 0.03
N ALA A 350 -4.78 9.14 -0.83
CA ALA A 350 -4.67 9.57 -2.22
C ALA A 350 -4.20 11.03 -2.33
N ALA A 351 -4.74 11.89 -1.46
CA ALA A 351 -4.37 13.30 -1.39
C ALA A 351 -2.90 13.52 -1.03
N GLU A 352 -2.37 12.80 -0.03
CA GLU A 352 -0.96 12.93 0.32
C GLU A 352 -0.02 12.30 -0.72
N LEU A 353 -0.45 11.25 -1.43
CA LEU A 353 0.34 10.66 -2.52
C LEU A 353 0.47 11.59 -3.72
N VAL A 354 -0.63 12.22 -4.15
CA VAL A 354 -0.59 13.24 -5.20
C VAL A 354 0.28 14.43 -4.75
N ALA A 355 0.08 14.91 -3.52
CA ALA A 355 0.89 16.01 -2.98
C ALA A 355 2.38 15.66 -2.90
N ALA A 356 2.75 14.41 -2.58
CA ALA A 356 4.13 13.95 -2.57
C ALA A 356 4.77 14.03 -3.97
N ASN A 357 4.06 13.58 -5.01
CA ASN A 357 4.52 13.68 -6.39
C ASN A 357 4.63 15.14 -6.86
N GLU A 358 3.70 16.02 -6.44
CA GLU A 358 3.79 17.45 -6.75
C GLU A 358 4.96 18.13 -6.04
N ARG A 359 5.29 17.74 -4.80
CA ARG A 359 6.49 18.24 -4.09
C ARG A 359 7.77 17.86 -4.84
N LEU A 360 7.93 16.59 -5.23
CA LEU A 360 9.11 16.13 -5.97
C LEU A 360 9.22 16.83 -7.34
N LYS A 361 8.12 16.98 -8.05
CA LYS A 361 8.04 17.77 -9.28
C LYS A 361 8.51 19.21 -9.08
N ASN A 362 8.09 19.87 -8.00
CA ASN A 362 8.48 21.25 -7.70
C ASN A 362 9.97 21.36 -7.35
N ILE A 363 10.53 20.39 -6.62
CA ILE A 363 11.98 20.32 -6.33
C ILE A 363 12.77 20.25 -7.65
N ILE A 364 12.38 19.34 -8.55
CA ILE A 364 13.03 19.16 -9.86
C ILE A 364 12.92 20.43 -10.72
N LYS A 365 11.73 21.05 -10.79
CA LYS A 365 11.51 22.27 -11.59
C LYS A 365 12.30 23.47 -11.07
N ASN A 366 12.51 23.56 -9.75
CA ASN A 366 13.19 24.67 -9.11
C ASN A 366 14.70 24.46 -8.96
N GLY A 367 15.23 23.27 -9.30
CA GLY A 367 16.65 22.92 -9.17
C GLY A 367 17.14 22.91 -7.72
N LEU A 368 16.27 22.55 -6.78
CA LEU A 368 16.54 22.50 -5.34
C LEU A 368 17.05 21.14 -4.87
#